data_AF-A0A7J9GPH9-F1
#
_entry.id   AF-A0A7J9GPH9-F1
#
_cell.length_a   1.000
_cell.length_b   1.000
_cell.length_c   1.000
_cell.angle_alpha   90.00
_cell.angle_beta   90.00
_cell.angle_gamma   90.00
#
_symmetry.space_group_name_H-M   'P 1'
#
loop_
_entity.id
_entity.type
_entity.pdbx_description
1 polymer ?
#
loop_
_entity_poly.entity_id
_entity_poly.type
_entity_poly.pdbx_seq_one_letter_code
_entity_poly.pdbx_strand_id
1 'polypeptide(L)'
;SCLEWRRAYPLLEESGLEAWALDILGWGFSDLGSSSHRLTISTGFVFMSIFLRCALMTICVYIFPPLPGRLPPCNVASKRYHFYQLWKSYIKRPMVLVGPSLGAAVAIDFAVNYPEAVEKLVLINPSVYAEGTGNLAKLPKVVAYAGVSLLKTFPLRLYANLLAFDGIPLSKSLDWTNVGRLHCHMPWWKDATVNFMVSGGYNVVSKIK
;
A
#
# COMPACT_ATOMS: atom_id res chain seq x y z
N SER A 1 -0.82 -6.78 3.72
CA SER A 1 -1.97 -6.58 2.81
C SER A 1 -3.16 -6.15 3.64
N CYS A 2 -4.29 -5.72 3.03
CA CYS A 2 -5.58 -5.59 3.74
C CYS A 2 -5.90 -6.88 4.52
N LEU A 3 -5.50 -8.02 3.93
CA LEU A 3 -5.56 -9.37 4.49
C LEU A 3 -4.74 -9.60 5.77
N GLU A 4 -3.98 -8.63 6.27
CA GLU A 4 -3.47 -8.66 7.65
C GLU A 4 -4.51 -8.20 8.66
N TRP A 5 -5.28 -7.18 8.30
CA TRP A 5 -6.28 -6.59 9.17
C TRP A 5 -7.47 -7.53 9.40
N ARG A 6 -7.70 -8.55 8.56
CA ARG A 6 -8.74 -9.61 8.71
C ARG A 6 -9.01 -10.16 10.13
N ARG A 7 -8.04 -10.09 11.05
CA ARG A 7 -8.15 -10.58 12.44
C ARG A 7 -8.41 -9.46 13.45
N ALA A 8 -7.97 -8.24 13.15
CA ALA A 8 -8.11 -7.08 14.03
C ALA A 8 -9.28 -6.19 13.60
N TYR A 9 -9.60 -6.13 12.31
CA TYR A 9 -10.70 -5.37 11.72
C TYR A 9 -12.07 -5.82 12.26
N PRO A 10 -12.40 -7.13 12.33
CA PRO A 10 -13.64 -7.56 13.00
C PRO A 10 -13.69 -7.14 14.47
N LEU A 11 -12.57 -7.25 15.20
CA LEU A 11 -12.48 -6.84 16.60
C LEU A 11 -12.65 -5.32 16.78
N LEU A 12 -12.28 -4.50 15.79
CA LEU A 12 -12.54 -3.06 15.77
C LEU A 12 -14.02 -2.77 15.51
N GLU A 13 -14.64 -3.45 14.54
CA GLU A 13 -16.09 -3.33 14.27
C GLU A 13 -16.95 -3.81 15.45
N GLU A 14 -16.59 -4.95 16.07
CA GLU A 14 -17.18 -5.47 17.32
C GLU A 14 -17.02 -4.49 18.49
N SER A 15 -15.95 -3.69 18.50
CA SER A 15 -15.73 -2.60 19.47
C SER A 15 -16.48 -1.31 19.11
N GLY A 16 -17.31 -1.30 18.06
CA GLY A 16 -18.06 -0.14 17.59
C GLY A 16 -17.21 0.93 16.89
N LEU A 17 -15.99 0.59 16.44
CA LEU A 17 -15.06 1.52 15.81
C LEU A 17 -15.19 1.48 14.28
N GLU A 18 -15.37 2.66 13.67
CA GLU A 18 -15.33 2.84 12.21
C GLU A 18 -13.90 2.65 11.68
N ALA A 19 -13.54 1.41 11.40
CA ALA A 19 -12.23 1.05 10.88
C ALA A 19 -12.15 1.27 9.36
N TRP A 20 -11.13 2.00 8.90
CA TRP A 20 -10.86 2.18 7.47
C TRP A 20 -9.61 1.45 7.02
N ALA A 21 -9.70 0.96 5.78
CA ALA A 21 -8.57 0.46 5.03
C ALA A 21 -8.38 1.34 3.76
N LEU A 22 -7.17 1.89 3.53
CA LEU A 22 -6.79 2.69 2.35
C LEU A 22 -5.60 2.13 1.51
N ASP A 23 -5.71 1.96 0.18
CA ASP A 23 -4.60 1.57 -0.73
C ASP A 23 -3.58 2.73 -0.86
N ILE A 24 -2.30 2.42 -0.76
CA ILE A 24 -1.21 3.30 -1.19
C ILE A 24 -1.15 3.32 -2.74
N LEU A 25 -1.83 4.29 -3.36
CA LEU A 25 -1.84 4.63 -4.80
C LEU A 25 -0.62 4.09 -5.58
N GLY A 26 -0.85 3.28 -6.60
CA GLY A 26 0.21 2.67 -7.42
C GLY A 26 0.62 1.26 -7.00
N TRP A 27 0.23 0.84 -5.79
CA TRP A 27 0.22 -0.57 -5.39
C TRP A 27 -1.24 -1.00 -5.12
N GLY A 28 -1.47 -2.27 -4.76
CA GLY A 28 -2.83 -2.73 -4.44
C GLY A 28 -3.70 -2.96 -5.68
N PHE A 29 -4.96 -2.57 -5.62
CA PHE A 29 -5.97 -2.78 -6.66
C PHE A 29 -6.57 -1.46 -7.22
N SER A 30 -6.04 -0.32 -6.79
CA SER A 30 -6.33 1.00 -7.35
C SER A 30 -6.19 1.02 -8.89
N ASP A 31 -7.24 1.42 -9.63
CA ASP A 31 -7.12 1.64 -11.08
C ASP A 31 -6.26 2.89 -11.35
N LEU A 32 -5.33 2.75 -12.29
CA LEU A 32 -4.37 3.77 -12.72
C LEU A 32 -4.60 4.19 -14.18
N GLY A 33 -5.64 3.63 -14.81
CA GLY A 33 -6.07 3.90 -16.16
C GLY A 33 -6.14 2.64 -17.01
N SER A 34 -7.34 2.08 -17.16
CA SER A 34 -7.76 1.46 -18.41
C SER A 34 -8.70 2.42 -19.17
N SER A 35 -8.36 2.74 -20.41
CA SER A 35 -9.29 3.43 -21.30
C SER A 35 -10.44 2.50 -21.68
N SER A 36 -11.67 3.03 -21.71
CA SER A 36 -12.91 2.32 -22.05
C SER A 36 -13.22 1.06 -21.24
N HIS A 37 -13.62 1.24 -19.97
CA HIS A 37 -14.95 0.76 -19.53
C HIS A 37 -15.52 1.68 -18.44
N ARG A 38 -16.82 2.01 -18.55
CA ARG A 38 -17.56 2.72 -17.51
C ARG A 38 -18.02 1.70 -16.46
N LEU A 39 -17.20 1.47 -15.43
CA LEU A 39 -17.59 0.61 -14.30
C LEU A 39 -18.14 1.43 -13.13
N THR A 40 -19.24 0.93 -12.57
CA THR A 40 -19.98 1.50 -11.44
C THR A 40 -19.12 1.56 -10.18
N ILE A 41 -19.46 2.47 -9.25
CA ILE A 41 -19.06 2.31 -7.84
C ILE A 41 -19.73 1.05 -7.30
N SER A 42 -19.03 -0.08 -7.39
CA SER A 42 -19.41 -1.29 -6.68
C SER A 42 -19.00 -1.13 -5.22
N THR A 43 -19.97 -1.02 -4.32
CA THR A 43 -19.77 -1.23 -2.87
C THR A 43 -19.54 -2.72 -2.60
N GLY A 44 -18.46 -3.24 -3.17
CA GLY A 44 -18.07 -4.66 -3.11
C GLY A 44 -17.38 -4.97 -1.79
N PHE A 45 -18.16 -5.40 -0.79
CA PHE A 45 -17.61 -6.15 0.34
C PHE A 45 -17.03 -7.48 -0.18
N VAL A 46 -15.74 -7.51 -0.48
CA VAL A 46 -15.05 -8.72 -0.95
C VAL A 46 -14.81 -9.67 0.23
N PHE A 47 -15.84 -10.49 0.49
CA PHE A 47 -15.85 -11.49 1.54
C PHE A 47 -15.00 -12.70 1.15
N MET A 48 -13.67 -12.62 1.28
CA MET A 48 -12.79 -13.80 1.14
C MET A 48 -11.48 -13.74 1.93
N SER A 49 -11.43 -14.56 2.97
CA SER A 49 -10.29 -15.37 3.41
C SER A 49 -8.84 -14.89 3.10
N ILE A 50 -8.22 -14.31 4.14
CA ILE A 50 -7.01 -14.88 4.79
C ILE A 50 -5.59 -14.61 4.17
N PHE A 51 -4.76 -13.86 4.93
CA PHE A 51 -3.27 -13.65 4.91
C PHE A 51 -2.59 -12.56 4.02
N LEU A 52 -1.77 -11.67 4.61
CA LEU A 52 -0.28 -11.81 4.72
C LEU A 52 0.50 -10.47 4.91
N ARG A 53 1.54 -10.50 5.77
CA ARG A 53 2.30 -9.34 6.32
C ARG A 53 3.54 -8.89 5.54
N CYS A 54 3.52 -8.89 4.20
CA CYS A 54 4.57 -8.23 3.39
C CYS A 54 4.05 -7.61 2.07
N ALA A 55 3.01 -6.79 2.20
CA ALA A 55 2.55 -5.84 1.19
C ALA A 55 1.81 -4.72 1.90
N LEU A 56 2.27 -3.48 1.76
CA LEU A 56 1.84 -2.32 2.54
C LEU A 56 0.47 -1.84 2.06
N MET A 57 -0.62 -2.32 2.65
CA MET A 57 -1.91 -2.15 2.02
C MET A 57 -3.14 -2.34 2.91
N THR A 58 -4.21 -1.77 2.38
CA THR A 58 -5.57 -1.53 2.86
C THR A 58 -6.38 -0.95 1.62
N ILE A 59 -7.66 -0.54 1.62
CA ILE A 59 -8.53 -0.39 0.38
C ILE A 59 -8.61 0.97 -0.38
N CYS A 60 -9.27 2.06 0.10
CA CYS A 60 -9.41 3.42 -0.53
C CYS A 60 -10.34 3.60 -1.78
N VAL A 61 -10.65 4.86 -2.14
CA VAL A 61 -11.52 5.31 -3.27
C VAL A 61 -11.08 6.66 -3.89
N TYR A 62 -11.00 6.72 -5.23
CA TYR A 62 -10.94 7.89 -6.17
C TYR A 62 -9.69 8.81 -6.28
N ILE A 63 -9.27 9.15 -7.53
CA ILE A 63 -9.29 10.53 -8.11
C ILE A 63 -8.72 10.66 -9.55
N PHE A 64 -9.25 11.68 -10.28
CA PHE A 64 -8.91 12.20 -11.63
C PHE A 64 -9.09 11.25 -12.85
N PRO A 65 -9.74 11.72 -13.94
CA PRO A 65 -9.62 11.05 -15.23
C PRO A 65 -8.18 11.23 -15.76
N PRO A 66 -7.47 10.16 -16.14
CA PRO A 66 -6.16 10.30 -16.77
C PRO A 66 -6.32 10.94 -18.15
N LEU A 67 -5.40 11.85 -18.51
CA LEU A 67 -5.20 12.20 -19.91
C LEU A 67 -4.82 10.91 -20.66
N PRO A 68 -5.47 10.58 -21.79
CA PRO A 68 -5.31 9.28 -22.44
C PRO A 68 -3.83 8.99 -22.76
N GLY A 69 -3.32 7.89 -22.21
CA GLY A 69 -1.94 7.45 -22.39
C GLY A 69 -0.93 7.91 -21.33
N ARG A 70 -1.32 8.65 -20.28
CA ARG A 70 -0.37 9.12 -19.24
C ARG A 70 -0.68 8.59 -17.83
N LEU A 71 0.15 7.67 -17.34
CA LEU A 71 0.16 7.17 -15.96
C LEU A 71 0.30 8.33 -14.95
N PRO A 72 -0.59 8.48 -13.95
CA PRO A 72 -0.41 9.43 -12.85
C PRO A 72 0.86 9.14 -12.03
N PRO A 73 1.57 10.19 -11.55
CA PRO A 73 2.74 10.00 -10.69
C PRO A 73 2.37 9.24 -9.41
N CYS A 74 3.21 8.28 -9.05
CA CYS A 74 3.05 7.41 -7.88
C CYS A 74 4.19 7.63 -6.86
N ASN A 75 4.62 8.88 -6.72
CA ASN A 75 5.59 9.31 -5.71
C ASN A 75 4.93 9.51 -4.34
N VAL A 76 5.73 9.85 -3.32
CA VAL A 76 5.24 10.12 -1.95
C VAL A 76 4.15 11.19 -1.91
N ALA A 77 4.34 12.33 -2.58
CA ALA A 77 3.37 13.43 -2.55
C ALA A 77 2.01 13.03 -3.15
N SER A 78 2.01 12.26 -4.24
CA SER A 78 0.79 11.71 -4.85
C SER A 78 0.10 10.70 -3.95
N LYS A 79 0.87 9.77 -3.33
CA LYS A 79 0.35 8.78 -2.37
C LYS A 79 -0.27 9.47 -1.15
N ARG A 80 0.38 10.52 -0.63
CA ARG A 80 -0.12 11.35 0.47
C ARG A 80 -1.39 12.12 0.08
N TYR A 81 -1.43 12.73 -1.10
CA TYR A 81 -2.59 13.47 -1.60
C TYR A 81 -3.82 12.57 -1.79
N HIS A 82 -3.63 11.35 -2.27
CA HIS A 82 -4.68 10.32 -2.39
C HIS A 82 -5.38 10.06 -1.03
N PHE A 83 -4.61 9.86 0.05
CA PHE A 83 -5.18 9.70 1.39
C PHE A 83 -5.88 10.96 1.89
N TYR A 84 -5.34 12.14 1.61
CA TYR A 84 -5.95 13.42 2.02
C TYR A 84 -7.31 13.63 1.35
N GLN A 85 -7.42 13.25 0.08
CA GLN A 85 -8.67 13.40 -0.67
C GLN A 85 -9.77 12.45 -0.20
N LEU A 86 -9.44 11.19 0.13
CA LEU A 86 -10.43 10.33 0.78
C LEU A 86 -10.80 10.85 2.17
N TRP A 87 -9.82 11.27 2.99
CA TRP A 87 -10.11 11.85 4.30
C TRP A 87 -11.06 13.04 4.19
N LYS A 88 -10.76 14.00 3.30
CA LYS A 88 -11.57 15.19 3.03
C LYS A 88 -12.95 14.87 2.46
N SER A 89 -13.09 13.80 1.70
CA SER A 89 -14.34 13.44 1.02
C SER A 89 -15.27 12.58 1.89
N TYR A 90 -14.72 11.67 2.69
CA TYR A 90 -15.49 10.65 3.41
C TYR A 90 -15.34 10.75 4.94
N ILE A 91 -14.12 10.78 5.48
CA ILE A 91 -13.87 10.67 6.92
C ILE A 91 -14.17 11.99 7.65
N LYS A 92 -13.63 13.12 7.16
CA LYS A 92 -13.91 14.51 7.60
C LYS A 92 -13.72 14.83 9.09
N ARG A 93 -13.04 13.95 9.84
CA ARG A 93 -12.72 14.10 11.28
C ARG A 93 -11.32 13.57 11.58
N PRO A 94 -10.65 14.00 12.67
CA PRO A 94 -9.40 13.40 13.12
C PRO A 94 -9.53 11.89 13.27
N MET A 95 -8.52 11.13 12.84
CA MET A 95 -8.52 9.66 12.89
C MET A 95 -7.27 9.11 13.55
N VAL A 96 -7.33 7.87 14.04
CA VAL A 96 -6.17 7.12 14.50
C VAL A 96 -5.53 6.42 13.30
N LEU A 97 -4.29 6.78 12.94
CA LEU A 97 -3.57 6.14 11.84
C LEU A 97 -2.69 5.00 12.36
N VAL A 98 -2.90 3.80 11.82
CA VAL A 98 -2.18 2.58 12.21
C VAL A 98 -1.23 2.13 11.09
N GLY A 99 0.07 2.26 11.35
CA GLY A 99 1.13 2.08 10.35
C GLY A 99 2.06 0.90 10.63
N PRO A 100 1.91 -0.26 9.95
CA PRO A 100 2.84 -1.38 10.08
C PRO A 100 4.00 -1.30 9.08
N SER A 101 5.23 -1.62 9.50
CA SER A 101 6.43 -1.57 8.64
C SER A 101 6.61 -0.19 7.97
N LEU A 102 6.85 -0.11 6.65
CA LEU A 102 6.93 1.16 5.91
C LEU A 102 5.59 1.95 5.96
N GLY A 103 4.48 1.32 6.38
CA GLY A 103 3.21 1.98 6.66
C GLY A 103 3.32 2.96 7.85
N ALA A 104 4.29 2.78 8.74
CA ALA A 104 4.63 3.77 9.74
C ALA A 104 5.20 5.06 9.09
N ALA A 105 6.06 4.95 8.07
CA ALA A 105 6.56 6.12 7.35
C ALA A 105 5.46 6.81 6.54
N VAL A 106 4.52 6.05 5.96
CA VAL A 106 3.31 6.58 5.32
C VAL A 106 2.47 7.38 6.34
N ALA A 107 2.24 6.83 7.53
CA ALA A 107 1.43 7.47 8.57
C ALA A 107 2.12 8.72 9.16
N ILE A 108 3.43 8.69 9.37
CA ILE A 108 4.22 9.85 9.82
C ILE A 108 4.22 10.95 8.75
N ASP A 109 4.50 10.62 7.48
CA ASP A 109 4.47 11.61 6.39
C ASP A 109 3.08 12.25 6.25
N PHE A 110 2.02 11.47 6.40
CA PHE A 110 0.66 12.01 6.39
C PHE A 110 0.41 12.95 7.59
N ALA A 111 0.65 12.50 8.82
CA ALA A 111 0.40 13.27 10.04
C ALA A 111 1.23 14.56 10.15
N VAL A 112 2.45 14.58 9.59
CA VAL A 112 3.31 15.77 9.54
C VAL A 112 2.81 16.83 8.56
N ASN A 113 2.06 16.43 7.53
CA ASN A 113 1.55 17.33 6.49
C ASN A 113 0.07 17.71 6.70
N TYR A 114 -0.70 16.85 7.38
CA TYR A 114 -2.12 17.05 7.70
C TYR A 114 -2.40 16.69 9.17
N PRO A 115 -1.83 17.43 10.15
CA PRO A 115 -2.05 17.16 11.56
C PRO A 115 -3.51 17.32 11.99
N GLU A 116 -4.30 18.15 11.29
CA GLU A 116 -5.74 18.30 11.50
C GLU A 116 -6.55 17.02 11.19
N ALA A 117 -5.97 16.10 10.42
CA ALA A 117 -6.58 14.84 10.04
C ALA A 117 -6.21 13.68 10.97
N VAL A 118 -5.25 13.83 11.89
CA VAL A 118 -4.69 12.71 12.67
C VAL A 118 -4.70 13.01 14.18
N GLU A 119 -5.50 12.25 14.91
CA GLU A 119 -5.59 12.37 16.37
C GLU A 119 -4.47 11.62 17.09
N LYS A 120 -4.14 10.41 16.62
CA LYS A 120 -3.12 9.52 17.19
C LYS A 120 -2.43 8.68 16.12
N LEU A 121 -1.20 8.28 16.39
CA LEU A 121 -0.42 7.34 15.58
C LEU A 121 -0.17 6.03 16.35
N VAL A 122 -0.34 4.89 15.68
CA VAL A 122 -0.02 3.56 16.21
C VAL A 122 0.92 2.87 15.22
N LEU A 123 2.20 2.73 15.60
CA LEU A 123 3.26 2.28 14.70
C LEU A 123 3.69 0.84 15.07
N ILE A 124 3.64 -0.09 14.11
CA ILE A 124 3.83 -1.53 14.38
C ILE A 124 5.05 -2.04 13.61
N ASN A 125 6.12 -2.39 14.33
CA ASN A 125 7.44 -2.74 13.76
C ASN A 125 7.88 -1.72 12.68
N PRO A 126 8.04 -0.44 13.03
CA PRO A 126 8.11 0.67 12.07
C PRO A 126 9.39 0.67 11.23
N SER A 127 9.25 0.69 9.90
CA SER A 127 10.37 0.89 8.98
C SER A 127 10.45 2.37 8.61
N VAL A 128 11.14 3.13 9.46
CA VAL A 128 11.11 4.61 9.46
C VAL A 128 12.49 5.28 9.54
N TYR A 129 13.52 4.54 9.96
CA TYR A 129 14.92 5.01 10.00
C TYR A 129 15.64 4.88 8.65
N ALA A 130 14.94 4.42 7.61
CA ALA A 130 15.47 4.42 6.25
C ALA A 130 15.36 5.82 5.64
N GLU A 131 16.44 6.31 5.03
CA GLU A 131 16.46 7.56 4.26
C GLU A 131 15.79 7.41 2.88
N GLY A 132 14.55 6.90 2.88
CA GLY A 132 13.83 6.55 1.67
C GLY A 132 14.44 5.35 0.94
N THR A 133 14.53 5.45 -0.39
CA THR A 133 15.03 4.38 -1.26
C THR A 133 16.55 4.44 -1.49
N GLY A 134 17.24 5.47 -0.98
CA GLY A 134 18.70 5.59 -0.99
C GLY A 134 19.32 5.38 -2.38
N ASN A 135 20.31 4.48 -2.49
CA ASN A 135 20.97 4.17 -3.76
C ASN A 135 20.04 3.51 -4.80
N LEU A 136 18.88 2.95 -4.41
CA LEU A 136 17.91 2.42 -5.37
C LEU A 136 17.29 3.53 -6.24
N ALA A 137 17.22 4.77 -5.74
CA ALA A 137 16.77 5.92 -6.53
C ALA A 137 17.71 6.28 -7.69
N LYS A 138 18.98 5.89 -7.58
CA LYS A 138 20.05 6.15 -8.57
C LYS A 138 20.16 5.06 -9.64
N LEU A 139 19.37 3.98 -9.56
CA LEU A 139 19.44 2.86 -10.50
C LEU A 139 19.00 3.29 -11.92
N PRO A 140 19.72 2.86 -12.98
CA PRO A 140 19.23 3.01 -14.35
C PRO A 140 17.85 2.35 -14.51
N LYS A 141 16.92 3.02 -15.21
CA LYS A 141 15.51 2.57 -15.31
C LYS A 141 15.37 1.10 -15.73
N VAL A 142 16.19 0.62 -16.66
CA VAL A 142 16.16 -0.79 -17.10
C VAL A 142 16.45 -1.76 -15.93
N VAL A 143 17.44 -1.45 -15.10
CA VAL A 143 17.78 -2.24 -13.90
C VAL A 143 16.66 -2.17 -12.87
N ALA A 144 16.05 -0.99 -12.69
CA ALA A 144 14.89 -0.82 -11.82
C ALA A 144 13.69 -1.68 -12.26
N TYR A 145 13.32 -1.65 -13.54
CA TYR A 145 12.25 -2.48 -14.10
C TYR A 145 12.58 -3.99 -14.04
N ALA A 146 13.84 -4.39 -14.19
CA ALA A 146 14.28 -5.77 -14.02
C ALA A 146 14.12 -6.24 -12.56
N GLY A 147 14.62 -5.47 -11.59
CA GLY A 147 14.46 -5.77 -10.16
C GLY A 147 12.99 -5.83 -9.72
N VAL A 148 12.17 -4.86 -10.15
CA VAL A 148 10.72 -4.87 -9.88
C VAL A 148 10.01 -6.03 -10.57
N SER A 149 10.51 -6.52 -11.71
CA SER A 149 10.01 -7.75 -12.34
C SER A 149 10.37 -9.00 -11.53
N LEU A 150 11.57 -9.05 -10.92
CA LEU A 150 11.98 -10.13 -10.02
C LEU A 150 11.11 -10.18 -8.75
N LEU A 151 10.77 -9.02 -8.17
CA LEU A 151 9.84 -8.87 -7.04
C LEU A 151 8.40 -9.37 -7.30
N LYS A 152 8.02 -9.62 -8.56
CA LYS A 152 6.73 -10.20 -8.98
C LYS A 152 6.77 -11.75 -9.11
N THR A 153 7.95 -12.37 -9.11
CA THR A 153 8.09 -13.81 -9.40
C THR A 153 7.49 -14.70 -8.31
N PHE A 154 7.05 -15.91 -8.67
CA PHE A 154 6.50 -16.87 -7.71
C PHE A 154 7.56 -17.39 -6.72
N PRO A 155 8.78 -17.82 -7.13
CA PRO A 155 9.75 -18.39 -6.19
C PRO A 155 10.20 -17.39 -5.12
N LEU A 156 10.46 -16.12 -5.48
CA LEU A 156 10.88 -15.11 -4.51
C LEU A 156 9.75 -14.77 -3.52
N ARG A 157 8.48 -14.77 -3.97
CA ARG A 157 7.33 -14.53 -3.09
C ARG A 157 7.03 -15.74 -2.20
N LEU A 158 7.19 -16.97 -2.70
CA LEU A 158 7.09 -18.17 -1.87
C LEU A 158 8.18 -18.19 -0.81
N TYR A 159 9.43 -17.91 -1.18
CA TYR A 159 10.56 -17.82 -0.26
C TYR A 159 10.35 -16.73 0.81
N ALA A 160 9.89 -15.54 0.43
CA ALA A 160 9.55 -14.49 1.38
C ALA A 160 8.40 -14.89 2.32
N ASN A 161 7.42 -15.65 1.84
CA ASN A 161 6.32 -16.16 2.66
C ASN A 161 6.80 -17.22 3.66
N LEU A 162 7.71 -18.11 3.25
CA LEU A 162 8.32 -19.13 4.12
C LEU A 162 9.26 -18.52 5.18
N LEU A 163 10.01 -17.45 4.84
CA LEU A 163 10.84 -16.73 5.81
C LEU A 163 10.02 -15.94 6.83
N ALA A 164 8.88 -15.36 6.42
CA ALA A 164 8.10 -14.48 7.27
C ALA A 164 7.10 -15.23 8.18
N PHE A 165 6.84 -16.52 7.95
CA PHE A 165 5.84 -17.30 8.67
C PHE A 165 6.23 -18.77 8.84
N ASP A 166 6.54 -19.16 10.08
CA ASP A 166 6.89 -20.52 10.47
C ASP A 166 5.66 -21.42 10.73
N GLY A 167 5.85 -22.74 10.69
CA GLY A 167 4.86 -23.74 11.10
C GLY A 167 3.65 -23.93 10.15
N ILE A 168 3.76 -23.52 8.89
CA ILE A 168 2.62 -23.50 7.95
C ILE A 168 2.75 -24.56 6.84
N PRO A 169 1.70 -25.35 6.56
CA PRO A 169 1.70 -26.34 5.48
C PRO A 169 1.99 -25.73 4.11
N LEU A 170 2.78 -26.44 3.29
CA LEU A 170 3.24 -25.95 1.98
C LEU A 170 2.09 -25.53 1.06
N SER A 171 0.99 -26.29 0.99
CA SER A 171 -0.21 -25.93 0.21
C SER A 171 -0.72 -24.52 0.57
N LYS A 172 -0.82 -24.25 1.88
CA LYS A 172 -1.24 -22.97 2.45
C LYS A 172 -0.27 -21.84 2.08
N SER A 173 1.04 -22.10 2.11
CA SER A 173 2.08 -21.16 1.67
C SER A 173 2.01 -20.88 0.15
N LEU A 174 1.68 -21.87 -0.68
CA LEU A 174 1.46 -21.70 -2.12
C LEU A 174 0.23 -20.82 -2.39
N ASP A 175 -0.88 -21.06 -1.69
CA ASP A 175 -2.11 -20.24 -1.80
C ASP A 175 -1.85 -18.78 -1.47
N TRP A 176 -1.15 -18.49 -0.35
CA TRP A 176 -0.82 -17.11 0.02
C TRP A 176 0.19 -16.47 -0.94
N THR A 177 1.00 -17.28 -1.63
CA THR A 177 1.91 -16.78 -2.67
C THR A 177 1.13 -16.38 -3.92
N ASN A 178 0.05 -17.09 -4.27
CA ASN A 178 -0.86 -16.69 -5.34
C ASN A 178 -1.64 -15.43 -4.97
N VAL A 179 -2.35 -15.43 -3.82
CA VAL A 179 -3.15 -14.30 -3.35
C VAL A 179 -2.28 -13.05 -3.13
N GLY A 180 -1.15 -13.19 -2.45
CA GLY A 180 -0.21 -12.10 -2.18
C GLY A 180 0.48 -11.54 -3.43
N ARG A 181 0.42 -12.24 -4.57
CA ARG A 181 0.92 -11.74 -5.86
C ARG A 181 -0.13 -11.01 -6.70
N LEU A 182 -1.43 -11.14 -6.43
CA LEU A 182 -2.49 -10.58 -7.28
C LEU A 182 -2.29 -9.08 -7.58
N HIS A 183 -1.95 -8.28 -6.58
CA HIS A 183 -1.67 -6.84 -6.75
C HIS A 183 -0.49 -6.55 -7.70
N CYS A 184 0.46 -7.48 -7.85
CA CYS A 184 1.58 -7.35 -8.79
C CYS A 184 1.16 -7.61 -10.25
N HIS A 185 -0.05 -8.14 -10.47
CA HIS A 185 -0.64 -8.38 -11.79
C HIS A 185 -1.51 -7.23 -12.29
N MET A 186 -1.82 -6.23 -11.46
CA MET A 186 -2.52 -5.03 -11.89
C MET A 186 -1.72 -4.25 -12.95
N PRO A 187 -2.41 -3.58 -13.90
CA PRO A 187 -1.79 -2.64 -14.82
C PRO A 187 -0.91 -1.62 -14.09
N TRP A 188 0.19 -1.20 -14.72
CA TRP A 188 1.11 -0.17 -14.21
C TRP A 188 1.78 -0.43 -12.85
N TRP A 189 1.56 -1.57 -12.18
CA TRP A 189 2.16 -1.86 -10.86
C TRP A 189 3.70 -1.76 -10.87
N LYS A 190 4.35 -2.19 -11.97
CA LYS A 190 5.81 -2.07 -12.13
C LYS A 190 6.22 -0.60 -12.18
N ASP A 191 5.56 0.16 -13.05
CA ASP A 191 5.84 1.55 -13.36
C ASP A 191 5.63 2.46 -12.15
N ALA A 192 4.56 2.22 -11.39
CA ALA A 192 4.29 2.89 -10.12
C ALA A 192 5.34 2.56 -9.05
N THR A 193 5.81 1.30 -8.98
CA THR A 193 6.89 0.88 -8.06
C THR A 193 8.23 1.50 -8.44
N VAL A 194 8.58 1.52 -9.72
CA VAL A 194 9.78 2.21 -10.23
C VAL A 194 9.66 3.72 -9.98
N ASN A 195 8.49 4.34 -10.22
CA ASN A 195 8.26 5.77 -10.00
C ASN A 195 8.46 6.17 -8.53
N PHE A 196 7.87 5.40 -7.59
CA PHE A 196 8.13 5.56 -6.16
C PHE A 196 9.63 5.47 -5.85
N MET A 197 10.30 4.44 -6.38
CA MET A 197 11.71 4.15 -6.09
C MET A 197 12.66 5.25 -6.58
N VAL A 198 12.48 5.74 -7.81
CA VAL A 198 13.29 6.85 -8.37
C VAL A 198 12.92 8.21 -7.81
N SER A 199 11.73 8.37 -7.22
CA SER A 199 11.34 9.59 -6.49
C SER A 199 11.89 9.68 -5.06
N GLY A 200 12.79 8.78 -4.67
CA GLY A 200 13.44 8.77 -3.34
C GLY A 200 12.65 8.07 -2.23
N GLY A 201 11.39 7.68 -2.44
CA GLY A 201 10.56 7.02 -1.43
C GLY A 201 10.28 7.89 -0.17
N TYR A 202 9.75 7.26 0.88
CA TYR A 202 9.45 7.95 2.14
C TYR A 202 10.73 8.12 2.99
N ASN A 203 11.24 9.35 3.11
CA ASN A 203 12.23 9.70 4.11
C ASN A 203 11.55 10.54 5.22
N VAL A 204 11.37 9.93 6.40
CA VAL A 204 10.73 10.57 7.56
C VAL A 204 11.67 10.67 8.77
N VAL A 205 12.97 10.37 8.59
CA VAL A 205 13.94 10.30 9.71
C VAL A 205 14.00 11.62 10.48
N SER A 206 14.03 12.75 9.76
CA SER A 206 14.02 14.11 10.33
C SER A 206 12.69 14.56 10.95
N LYS A 207 11.68 13.68 11.01
CA LYS A 207 10.35 13.93 11.61
C LYS A 207 10.14 13.14 12.90
N ILE A 208 11.04 12.23 13.24
CA ILE A 208 11.07 11.51 14.50
C ILE A 208 11.92 12.30 15.49
N LYS A 209 11.49 12.31 16.76
CA LYS A 209 12.15 12.94 17.91
C LYS A 209 12.20 11.93 19.05
#